data_AF-A0A9Q6IGT9-F1
#
_entry.id   AF-A0A9Q6IGT9-F1
#
_cell.length_a   1.000
_cell.length_b   1.000
_cell.length_c   1.000
_cell.angle_alpha   90.00
_cell.angle_beta   90.00
_cell.angle_gamma   90.00
#
_symmetry.space_group_name_H-M   'P 1'
#
loop_
_entity.id
_entity.type
_entity.pdbx_description
1 polymer ?
#
loop_
_entity_poly.entity_id
_entity_poly.type
_entity_poly.pdbx_seq_one_letter_code
_entity_poly.pdbx_strand_id
1 'polypeptide(L)' 'MSEHRKSFRIKISHESIGECLGQTRNLSASGVYVQSPVLAQLPKGAVVYGQVQGLPAAAPRVRMEVVQADAEGIALRYL' A
#
# COMPACT_ATOMS: atom_id res chain seq x y z
N MET A 1 19.46 -6.56 -18.73
CA MET A 1 18.04 -6.34 -19.08
C MET A 1 17.33 -5.83 -17.85
N SER A 2 17.10 -4.53 -17.76
CA SER A 2 16.48 -3.90 -16.58
C SER A 2 15.00 -4.29 -16.55
N GLU A 3 14.63 -5.29 -15.75
CA GLU A 3 13.23 -5.56 -15.42
C GLU A 3 12.64 -4.28 -14.82
N HIS A 4 11.89 -3.53 -15.63
CA HIS A 4 11.09 -2.43 -15.15
C HIS A 4 9.98 -3.02 -14.30
N ARG A 5 10.26 -3.23 -13.01
CA ARG A 5 9.25 -3.57 -12.04
C ARG A 5 8.31 -2.36 -11.94
N LYS A 6 7.19 -2.41 -12.66
CA LYS A 6 6.18 -1.35 -12.62
C LYS A 6 5.77 -1.17 -11.16
N SER A 7 6.15 -0.03 -10.60
CA SER A 7 5.76 0.39 -9.28
C SER A 7 4.73 1.51 -9.43
N PHE A 8 3.64 1.40 -8.70
CA PHE A 8 2.57 2.38 -8.68
C PHE A 8 2.68 3.22 -7.41
N ARG A 9 2.41 4.52 -7.55
CA ARG A 9 2.12 5.36 -6.40
C ARG A 9 0.74 4.99 -5.87
N ILE A 10 0.65 4.78 -4.57
CA ILE A 10 -0.59 4.45 -3.88
C ILE A 10 -0.79 5.40 -2.70
N LYS A 11 -2.00 5.91 -2.55
CA LYS A 11 -2.43 6.62 -1.34
C LYS A 11 -3.05 5.60 -0.40
N ILE A 12 -2.57 5.53 0.82
CA ILE A 12 -3.08 4.69 1.89
C ILE A 12 -3.72 5.61 2.94
N SER A 13 -4.95 5.28 3.36
CA SER A 13 -5.69 6.00 4.39
C SER A 13 -5.98 5.08 5.57
N HIS A 14 -5.70 5.56 6.78
CA HIS A 14 -5.98 4.89 8.06
C HIS A 14 -6.18 5.93 9.16
N GLU A 15 -7.04 5.67 10.14
CA GLU A 15 -7.41 6.65 11.19
C GLU A 15 -6.22 7.15 12.01
N SER A 16 -5.23 6.29 12.30
CA SER A 16 -4.08 6.64 13.14
C SER A 16 -3.01 7.50 12.45
N ILE A 17 -2.97 7.50 11.11
CA ILE A 17 -1.94 8.20 10.33
C ILE A 17 -2.51 9.18 9.30
N GLY A 18 -3.84 9.28 9.19
CA GLY A 18 -4.50 10.05 8.15
C GLY A 18 -4.29 9.45 6.76
N GLU A 19 -3.78 10.26 5.82
CA GLU A 19 -3.44 9.83 4.47
C GLU A 19 -1.91 9.85 4.27
N CYS A 20 -1.38 8.80 3.65
CA CYS A 20 0.04 8.66 3.35
C CYS A 20 0.24 8.16 1.92
N LEU A 21 1.22 8.72 1.21
CA LEU A 21 1.65 8.18 -0.08
C LEU A 21 2.73 7.11 0.14
N GLY A 22 2.68 6.05 -0.67
CA GLY A 22 3.68 5.01 -0.71
C GLY A 22 3.91 4.48 -2.13
N GLN A 23 4.91 3.64 -2.28
CA GLN A 23 5.26 3.01 -3.56
C GLN A 23 5.05 1.50 -3.47
N THR A 24 4.33 0.91 -4.43
CA THR A 24 4.19 -0.54 -4.49
C THR A 24 5.52 -1.18 -4.91
N ARG A 25 6.02 -2.13 -4.13
CA ARG A 25 7.20 -2.92 -4.50
C ARG A 25 6.81 -4.20 -5.22
N ASN A 26 5.86 -4.95 -4.65
CA ASN A 26 5.40 -6.24 -5.16
C ASN A 26 3.88 -6.19 -5.25
N LEU A 27 3.32 -6.65 -6.37
CA LEU A 27 1.87 -6.76 -6.58
C LEU A 27 1.53 -8.22 -6.93
N SER A 28 0.53 -8.79 -6.28
CA SER A 28 -0.02 -10.11 -6.60
C SER A 28 -1.55 -10.05 -6.64
N ALA A 29 -2.19 -11.18 -6.93
CA ALA A 29 -3.64 -11.32 -6.84
C ALA A 29 -4.16 -11.35 -5.39
N SER A 30 -3.30 -11.62 -4.40
CA SER A 30 -3.67 -11.72 -2.99
C SER A 30 -3.32 -10.47 -2.18
N GLY A 31 -2.41 -9.63 -2.67
CA GLY A 31 -1.94 -8.50 -1.91
C GLY A 31 -0.88 -7.65 -2.60
N VAL A 32 -0.37 -6.70 -1.84
CA VAL A 32 0.63 -5.74 -2.30
C VAL A 32 1.57 -5.38 -1.15
N TYR A 33 2.86 -5.21 -1.43
CA TYR A 33 3.79 -4.60 -0.49
C TYR A 33 3.96 -3.12 -0.83
N VAL A 34 3.80 -2.24 0.16
CA VAL A 34 3.90 -0.79 0.00
C VAL A 34 5.03 -0.25 0.87
N GLN A 35 5.99 0.39 0.23
CA GLN A 35 7.09 1.08 0.90
C GLN A 35 6.65 2.47 1.37
N SER A 36 6.82 2.74 2.65
CA SER A 36 6.72 4.07 3.27
C SER A 36 7.06 3.96 4.77
N PRO A 37 8.03 4.74 5.28
CA PRO A 37 8.36 4.76 6.71
C PRO A 37 7.19 5.13 7.63
N VAL A 38 6.22 5.91 7.13
CA VAL A 38 5.02 6.26 7.90
C VAL A 38 4.12 5.03 8.06
N LEU A 39 4.00 4.21 7.02
CA LEU A 39 3.18 3.00 7.03
C LEU A 39 3.76 1.91 7.93
N ALA A 40 5.08 1.86 8.09
CA ALA A 40 5.78 0.92 8.98
C ALA A 40 5.31 0.99 10.44
N GLN A 41 4.64 2.08 10.84
CA GLN A 41 4.08 2.26 12.18
C GLN A 41 2.72 1.56 12.38
N LEU A 42 2.08 1.08 11.30
CA LEU A 42 0.78 0.42 11.39
C LEU A 42 0.92 -1.01 11.94
N PRO A 43 0.11 -1.41 12.92
CA PRO A 43 0.17 -2.75 13.48
C PRO A 43 -0.39 -3.79 12.51
N LYS A 44 0.08 -5.04 12.63
CA LYS A 44 -0.54 -6.19 11.98
C LYS A 44 -2.02 -6.29 12.38
N GLY A 45 -2.89 -6.55 11.41
CA GLY A 45 -4.35 -6.57 11.57
C GLY A 45 -5.03 -5.22 11.32
N ALA A 46 -4.29 -4.12 11.19
CA ALA A 46 -4.87 -2.82 10.85
C ALA A 46 -5.54 -2.88 9.47
N VAL A 47 -6.73 -2.29 9.36
CA VAL A 47 -7.48 -2.24 8.10
C VAL A 47 -7.33 -0.86 7.47
N VAL A 48 -6.73 -0.83 6.28
CA VAL A 48 -6.46 0.40 5.53
C VAL A 48 -7.28 0.47 4.25
N TYR A 49 -7.37 1.67 3.67
CA TYR A 49 -7.88 1.87 2.32
C TYR A 49 -6.78 2.36 1.40
N GLY A 50 -6.52 1.64 0.31
CA GLY A 50 -5.56 2.04 -0.70
C GLY A 50 -6.22 2.53 -1.98
N GLN A 51 -5.59 3.49 -2.65
CA GLN A 51 -6.02 4.02 -3.94
C GLN A 51 -4.80 4.31 -4.82
N VAL A 52 -4.72 3.66 -5.98
CA VAL A 52 -3.67 3.94 -6.97
C VAL A 52 -3.78 5.39 -7.44
N GLN A 53 -2.64 6.07 -7.56
CA GLN A 53 -2.54 7.46 -7.96
C GLN A 53 -1.96 7.58 -9.37
N GLY A 54 -2.21 8.72 -10.02
CA GLY A 54 -1.67 9.01 -11.35
C GLY A 54 -2.41 8.32 -12.50
N LEU A 55 -3.62 7.85 -12.27
CA LEU A 55 -4.53 7.42 -13.34
C LEU A 55 -5.33 8.62 -13.87
N PRO A 56 -5.80 8.60 -15.14
CA PRO A 56 -6.59 9.68 -15.73
C PRO A 56 -7.91 9.96 -14.99
N ALA A 57 -8.46 8.95 -14.31
CA ALA A 57 -9.60 9.06 -13.42
C ALA A 57 -9.25 8.49 -12.05
N ALA A 58 -10.00 8.86 -11.02
CA ALA A 58 -9.77 8.36 -9.67
C ALA A 58 -9.87 6.84 -9.63
N ALA A 59 -8.81 6.17 -9.15
CA ALA A 59 -8.83 4.73 -8.98
C ALA A 59 -9.85 4.33 -7.89
N PRO A 60 -10.40 3.10 -7.94
CA PRO A 60 -11.22 2.61 -6.84
C PRO A 60 -10.41 2.55 -5.54
N ARG A 61 -11.09 2.76 -4.41
CA ARG A 61 -10.53 2.49 -3.08
C ARG A 61 -10.63 0.99 -2.79
N VAL A 62 -9.52 0.39 -2.44
CA VAL A 62 -9.41 -1.04 -2.10
C VAL A 62 -9.20 -1.16 -0.60
N ARG A 63 -10.02 -1.96 0.07
CA ARG A 63 -9.90 -2.25 1.50
C ARG A 63 -8.89 -3.39 1.68
N MET A 64 -7.96 -3.22 2.62
CA MET A 64 -6.86 -4.17 2.83
C MET A 64 -6.52 -4.31 4.30
N GLU A 65 -5.91 -5.44 4.67
CA GLU A 65 -5.39 -5.70 6.02
C GLU A 65 -3.86 -5.75 6.01
N VAL A 66 -3.22 -5.12 7.00
CA VAL A 66 -1.78 -5.25 7.26
C VAL A 66 -1.49 -6.66 7.76
N VAL A 67 -0.78 -7.46 6.97
CA VAL A 67 -0.37 -8.82 7.37
C VAL A 67 1.05 -8.86 7.95
N GLN A 68 1.88 -7.87 7.60
CA GLN A 68 3.24 -7.70 8.12
C GLN A 68 3.67 -6.23 7.98
N ALA A 69 4.48 -5.75 8.93
CA ALA A 69 5.19 -4.47 8.86
C ALA A 69 6.68 -4.71 9.12
N ASP A 70 7.54 -3.94 8.46
CA ASP A 70 8.99 -3.91 8.67
C ASP A 70 9.50 -2.46 8.59
N ALA A 71 10.81 -2.25 8.67
CA ALA A 71 11.40 -0.91 8.67
C ALA A 71 11.17 -0.12 7.36
N GLU A 72 10.83 -0.77 6.26
CA GLU A 72 10.67 -0.15 4.94
C GLU A 72 9.21 0.09 4.56
N GLY A 73 8.26 -0.64 5.17
CA GLY A 73 6.85 -0.50 4.87
C GLY A 73 5.98 -1.65 5.38
N ILE A 74 4.94 -1.97 4.61
CA ILE A 74 3.90 -2.93 4.99
C ILE A 74 3.53 -3.89 3.87
N ALA A 75 3.29 -5.15 4.22
CA ALA A 75 2.61 -6.12 3.38
C ALA A 75 1.11 -6.07 3.66
N LEU A 76 0.33 -5.93 2.59
CA LEU A 76 -1.12 -5.82 2.62
C LEU A 76 -1.77 -7.02 1.92
N ARG A 77 -2.87 -7.51 2.48
CA ARG A 77 -3.75 -8.51 1.87
C ARG A 77 -5.08 -7.87 1.48
N TYR A 78 -5.61 -8.19 0.31
CA TYR A 78 -6.93 -7.72 -0.12
C TYR A 78 -8.05 -8.33 0.73
N LEU A 79 -9.10 -7.54 0.97
CA LEU A 79 -10.32 -7.93 1.69
C LEU A 79 -11.54 -7.89 0.77
#